data_AF-A0A645JMZ7-F1
#
_entry.id   AF-A0A645JMZ7-F1
#
_cell.length_a   1.000
_cell.length_b   1.000
_cell.length_c   1.000
_cell.angle_alpha   90.00
_cell.angle_beta   90.00
_cell.angle_gamma   90.00
#
_symmetry.space_group_name_H-M   'P 1'
#
loop_
_entity.id
_entity.type
_entity.pdbx_description
1 polymer ?
#
loop_
_entity_poly.entity_id
_entity_poly.type
_entity_poly.pdbx_seq_one_letter_code
_entity_poly.pdbx_strand_id
1 'polypeptide(L)'
;MRAPLRLSQRDIDAFVTRQHGWIDRHLELQRQRALAGPPPEPSPEETDALRRLARDYLPGRVAHFAQMMGLYPSGMKITSARKRFVSIPHTSRFSAWTDIRAPISFDFSSSW
;
A
#
# COMPACT_ATOMS: atom_id res chain seq x y z
N MET A 1 20.47 -2.66 5.58
CA MET A 1 20.27 -2.89 4.12
C MET A 1 20.98 -4.19 3.74
N ARG A 2 20.61 -4.88 2.65
CA ARG A 2 21.27 -6.12 2.18
C ARG A 2 21.77 -5.92 0.75
N ALA A 3 23.08 -5.97 0.55
CA ALA A 3 23.69 -5.79 -0.77
C ALA A 3 23.60 -7.07 -1.64
N PRO A 4 23.69 -6.96 -2.98
CA PRO A 4 23.82 -8.10 -3.88
C PRO A 4 25.13 -8.88 -3.63
N LEU A 5 25.09 -10.20 -3.75
CA LEU A 5 26.18 -11.14 -3.40
C LEU A 5 27.51 -10.97 -4.17
N ARG A 6 27.59 -10.06 -5.14
CA ARG A 6 28.78 -9.81 -5.99
C ARG A 6 29.09 -8.32 -6.19
N LEU A 7 28.45 -7.43 -5.43
CA LEU A 7 28.75 -5.99 -5.48
C LEU A 7 30.01 -5.69 -4.65
N SER A 8 30.90 -4.80 -5.12
CA SER A 8 32.10 -4.48 -4.35
C SER A 8 31.77 -3.63 -3.13
N GLN A 9 32.57 -3.74 -2.06
CA GLN A 9 32.38 -2.93 -0.85
C GLN A 9 32.41 -1.42 -1.18
N ARG A 10 33.31 -0.99 -2.07
CA ARG A 10 33.41 0.42 -2.51
C ARG A 10 32.12 0.93 -3.12
N ASP A 11 31.42 0.11 -3.90
CA ASP A 11 30.16 0.49 -4.55
C ASP A 11 28.98 0.46 -3.58
N ILE A 12 29.01 -0.41 -2.56
CA ILE A 12 28.09 -0.39 -1.42
C ILE A 12 28.27 0.90 -0.63
N ASP A 13 29.50 1.26 -0.28
CA ASP A 13 29.81 2.46 0.53
C ASP A 13 29.45 3.74 -0.25
N ALA A 14 29.76 3.80 -1.53
CA ALA A 14 29.39 4.91 -2.42
C ALA A 14 27.85 5.03 -2.56
N PHE A 15 27.12 3.91 -2.64
CA PHE A 15 25.66 3.92 -2.62
C PHE A 15 25.12 4.47 -1.30
N VAL A 16 25.61 3.96 -0.16
CA VAL A 16 25.15 4.35 1.18
C VAL A 16 25.42 5.84 1.42
N THR A 17 26.62 6.31 1.10
CA THR A 17 27.01 7.73 1.20
C THR A 17 26.08 8.62 0.37
N ARG A 18 25.81 8.25 -0.89
CA ARG A 18 24.90 8.97 -1.78
C ARG A 18 23.44 8.99 -1.30
N GLN A 19 23.04 8.04 -0.45
CA GLN A 19 21.66 7.88 0.03
C GLN A 19 21.49 8.22 1.52
N HIS A 20 22.52 8.79 2.18
CA HIS A 20 22.54 9.01 3.63
C HIS A 20 21.29 9.73 4.15
N GLY A 21 20.94 10.90 3.59
CA GLY A 21 19.75 11.66 4.00
C GLY A 21 18.40 10.97 3.72
N TRP A 22 18.35 9.99 2.80
CA TRP A 22 17.17 9.13 2.62
C TRP A 22 17.13 8.05 3.73
N ILE A 23 18.27 7.46 4.06
CA ILE A 23 18.43 6.48 5.16
C ILE A 23 18.02 7.13 6.49
N ASP A 24 18.57 8.30 6.84
CA ASP A 24 18.27 9.02 8.08
C ASP A 24 16.77 9.29 8.24
N ARG A 25 16.15 9.83 7.18
CA ARG A 25 14.72 10.14 7.13
C ARG A 25 13.86 8.88 7.35
N HIS A 26 14.24 7.76 6.75
CA HIS A 26 13.51 6.50 6.91
C HIS A 26 13.75 5.84 8.28
N LEU A 27 14.93 6.00 8.88
CA LEU A 27 15.20 5.57 10.25
C LEU A 27 14.38 6.36 11.28
N GLU A 28 14.31 7.69 11.15
CA GLU A 28 13.47 8.52 12.04
C GLU A 28 11.98 8.22 11.85
N LEU A 29 11.49 8.06 10.61
CA LEU A 29 10.12 7.61 10.37
C LEU A 29 9.84 6.22 10.96
N GLN A 30 10.83 5.31 10.99
CA GLN A 30 10.69 4.00 11.64
C GLN A 30 10.65 4.14 13.17
N ARG A 31 11.49 4.99 13.76
CA ARG A 31 11.48 5.31 15.20
C ARG A 31 10.15 5.93 15.62
N GLN A 32 9.63 6.91 14.88
CA GLN A 32 8.33 7.54 15.15
C GLN A 32 7.19 6.52 15.12
N ARG A 33 7.16 5.63 14.12
CA ARG A 33 6.16 4.54 14.05
C ARG A 33 6.28 3.54 15.20
N ALA A 34 7.49 3.24 15.66
CA ALA A 34 7.70 2.37 16.82
C ALA A 34 7.22 3.02 18.13
N LEU A 35 7.41 4.33 18.29
CA LEU A 35 6.95 5.10 19.45
C LEU A 35 5.43 5.34 19.45
N ALA A 36 4.82 5.56 18.28
CA ALA A 36 3.38 5.76 18.14
C ALA A 36 2.55 4.47 18.33
N GLY A 37 3.19 3.30 18.22
CA GLY A 37 2.54 2.00 18.34
C GLY A 37 1.65 1.63 17.14
N PRO A 38 0.94 0.49 17.22
CA PRO A 38 -0.04 0.12 16.21
C PRO A 38 -1.29 1.02 16.30
N PRO A 39 -1.93 1.39 15.17
CA PRO A 39 -3.21 2.10 15.19
C PRO A 39 -4.29 1.31 15.94
N PRO A 40 -5.19 2.00 16.67
CA PRO A 40 -6.26 1.34 17.41
C PRO A 40 -7.14 0.47 16.51
N GLU A 41 -7.65 -0.61 17.08
CA GLU A 41 -8.64 -1.48 16.43
C GLU A 41 -9.88 -0.64 16.08
N PRO A 42 -10.38 -0.66 14.83
CA PRO A 42 -11.62 0.02 14.50
C PRO A 42 -12.79 -0.61 15.24
N SER A 43 -13.74 0.21 15.68
CA SER A 43 -15.05 -0.24 16.16
C SER A 43 -15.74 -1.11 15.10
N PRO A 44 -16.60 -2.08 15.49
CA PRO A 44 -17.48 -2.78 14.56
C PRO A 44 -18.30 -1.81 13.70
N GLU A 45 -18.76 -0.70 14.27
CA GLU A 45 -19.56 0.32 13.58
C GLU A 45 -18.74 1.09 12.53
N GLU A 46 -17.52 1.51 12.88
CA GLU A 46 -16.56 2.09 11.93
C GLU A 46 -16.27 1.10 10.80
N THR A 47 -16.03 -0.18 11.15
CA THR A 47 -15.73 -1.25 10.20
C THR A 47 -16.89 -1.43 9.22
N ASP A 48 -18.15 -1.33 9.66
CA ASP A 48 -19.32 -1.43 8.79
C ASP A 48 -19.61 -0.15 8.00
N ALA A 49 -19.31 1.04 8.52
CA ALA A 49 -19.33 2.29 7.74
C ALA A 49 -18.29 2.24 6.61
N LEU A 50 -17.08 1.80 6.93
CA LEU A 50 -15.99 1.57 5.97
C LEU A 50 -16.33 0.47 4.94
N ARG A 51 -17.04 -0.60 5.33
CA ARG A 51 -17.58 -1.62 4.40
C ARG A 51 -18.67 -1.06 3.47
N ARG A 52 -19.47 -0.07 3.89
CA ARG A 52 -20.43 0.65 3.03
C ARG A 52 -19.66 1.48 2.00
N LEU A 53 -18.85 2.44 2.45
CA LEU A 53 -18.04 3.31 1.58
C LEU A 53 -17.20 2.54 0.55
N ALA A 54 -16.60 1.41 0.94
CA ALA A 54 -15.86 0.54 0.04
C ALA A 54 -16.73 -0.09 -1.07
N ARG A 55 -17.98 -0.49 -0.76
CA ARG A 55 -18.91 -1.03 -1.77
C ARG A 55 -19.37 0.05 -2.75
N ASP A 56 -19.53 1.27 -2.28
CA ASP A 56 -20.08 2.37 -3.07
C ASP A 56 -19.01 2.95 -4.03
N TYR A 57 -17.75 3.08 -3.55
CA TYR A 57 -16.67 3.71 -4.31
C TYR A 57 -15.86 2.76 -5.21
N LEU A 58 -15.52 1.56 -4.73
CA LEU A 58 -14.56 0.70 -5.42
C LEU A 58 -15.02 0.15 -6.79
N PRO A 59 -16.29 -0.24 -7.02
CA PRO A 59 -16.73 -0.78 -8.31
C PRO A 59 -16.50 0.19 -9.47
N GLY A 60 -16.80 1.48 -9.30
CA GLY A 60 -16.58 2.50 -10.33
C GLY A 60 -15.09 2.71 -10.64
N ARG A 61 -14.23 2.74 -9.62
CA ARG A 61 -12.77 2.84 -9.79
C ARG A 61 -12.19 1.61 -10.49
N VAL A 62 -12.65 0.42 -10.14
CA VAL A 62 -12.22 -0.84 -10.79
C VAL A 62 -12.70 -0.90 -12.24
N ALA A 63 -13.94 -0.50 -12.54
CA ALA A 63 -14.44 -0.45 -13.92
C ALA A 63 -13.63 0.52 -14.81
N HIS A 64 -13.34 1.72 -14.30
CA HIS A 64 -12.52 2.72 -15.01
C HIS A 64 -11.12 2.21 -15.37
N PHE A 65 -10.38 1.66 -14.39
CA PHE A 65 -9.04 1.14 -14.63
C PHE A 65 -9.03 -0.18 -15.42
N ALA A 66 -10.07 -1.01 -15.28
CA ALA A 66 -10.25 -2.21 -16.09
C ALA A 66 -10.45 -1.85 -17.57
N GLN A 67 -11.29 -0.85 -17.88
CA GLN A 67 -11.46 -0.33 -19.23
C GLN A 67 -10.15 0.22 -19.80
N MET A 68 -9.42 1.04 -19.01
CA MET A 68 -8.13 1.62 -19.42
C MET A 68 -7.04 0.57 -19.74
N MET A 69 -7.08 -0.59 -19.07
CA MET A 69 -6.12 -1.69 -19.27
C MET A 69 -6.64 -2.85 -20.12
N GLY A 70 -7.87 -2.77 -20.66
CA GLY A 70 -8.49 -3.85 -21.44
C GLY A 70 -8.80 -5.13 -20.63
N LEU A 71 -8.98 -5.02 -19.32
CA LEU A 71 -9.17 -6.13 -18.39
C LEU A 71 -10.65 -6.42 -18.09
N TYR A 72 -10.97 -7.69 -17.84
CA TYR A 72 -12.30 -8.15 -17.46
C TYR A 72 -12.28 -8.84 -16.08
N PRO A 73 -12.35 -8.09 -14.96
CA PRO A 73 -12.24 -8.65 -13.62
C PRO A 73 -13.44 -9.53 -13.27
N SER A 74 -13.21 -10.81 -12.99
CA SER A 74 -14.23 -11.84 -12.73
C SER A 74 -14.82 -11.81 -11.30
N GLY A 75 -14.71 -10.68 -10.61
CA GLY A 75 -15.29 -10.45 -9.29
C GLY A 75 -14.40 -9.66 -8.32
N MET A 76 -15.06 -8.90 -7.44
CA MET A 76 -14.45 -8.16 -6.34
C MET A 76 -14.88 -8.76 -5.01
N LYS A 77 -13.95 -8.92 -4.05
CA LYS A 77 -14.29 -9.21 -2.65
C LYS A 77 -13.78 -8.12 -1.72
N ILE A 78 -14.71 -7.39 -1.10
CA ILE A 78 -14.38 -6.47 -0.01
C ILE A 78 -14.19 -7.28 1.28
N THR A 79 -13.12 -7.01 2.02
CA THR A 79 -12.69 -7.82 3.16
C THR A 79 -12.29 -6.94 4.35
N SER A 80 -12.63 -7.34 5.57
CA SER A 80 -12.10 -6.73 6.79
C SER A 80 -10.72 -7.32 7.12
N ALA A 81 -9.77 -7.14 6.20
CA ALA A 81 -8.31 -7.50 6.36
C ALA A 81 -6.04 -5.59 6.87
N ARG A 82 -5.53 -5.14 8.09
CA ARG A 82 -4.60 -4.00 8.40
C ARG A 82 -3.12 -4.34 8.16
N LYS A 83 -2.82 -5.06 7.06
CA LYS A 83 -1.47 -5.41 6.58
C LYS A 83 -1.25 -5.24 5.06
N ARG A 84 -2.31 -5.05 4.24
CA ARG A 84 -2.19 -4.75 2.79
C ARG A 84 -3.48 -4.15 2.24
N PHE A 85 -3.44 -3.18 1.33
CA PHE A 85 -4.68 -2.57 0.80
C PHE A 85 -5.45 -3.50 -0.15
N VAL A 86 -4.73 -4.24 -1.00
CA VAL A 86 -5.30 -5.18 -1.98
C VAL A 86 -4.58 -6.52 -1.97
N SER A 87 -5.21 -7.54 -2.54
CA SER A 87 -4.51 -8.74 -3.04
C SER A 87 -5.19 -9.32 -4.26
N ILE A 88 -4.38 -9.65 -5.26
CA ILE A 88 -4.75 -10.35 -6.48
C ILE A 88 -4.34 -11.82 -6.30
N PRO A 89 -5.27 -12.77 -6.03
CA PRO A 89 -5.00 -14.20 -6.20
C PRO A 89 -4.63 -14.53 -7.66
N HIS A 90 -4.18 -15.76 -7.92
CA HIS A 90 -3.93 -16.27 -9.27
C HIS A 90 -5.21 -16.33 -10.15
N THR A 91 -6.39 -16.35 -9.53
CA THR A 91 -7.67 -16.18 -10.25
C THR A 91 -7.90 -14.71 -10.57
N SER A 92 -8.61 -14.41 -11.68
CA SER A 92 -8.93 -13.05 -12.18
C SER A 92 -9.90 -12.23 -11.30
N ARG A 93 -9.80 -12.36 -9.97
CA ARG A 93 -10.59 -11.71 -8.94
C ARG A 93 -9.68 -10.80 -8.10
N PHE A 94 -10.21 -9.70 -7.61
CA PHE A 94 -9.48 -8.77 -6.76
C PHE A 94 -10.10 -8.72 -5.36
N SER A 95 -9.27 -8.69 -4.32
CA SER A 95 -9.72 -8.40 -2.95
C SER A 95 -9.20 -7.05 -2.48
N ALA A 96 -10.06 -6.26 -1.83
CA ALA A 96 -9.73 -4.96 -1.26
C ALA A 96 -10.07 -4.92 0.24
N TRP A 97 -9.24 -4.28 1.06
CA TRP A 97 -9.56 -3.97 2.45
C TRP A 97 -10.44 -2.71 2.57
N THR A 98 -11.08 -2.55 3.71
CA THR A 98 -12.03 -1.47 3.99
C THR A 98 -11.41 -0.27 4.72
N ASP A 99 -10.18 -0.34 5.21
CA ASP A 99 -9.61 0.74 6.05
C ASP A 99 -9.16 1.95 5.21
N ILE A 100 -10.13 2.85 4.93
CA ILE A 100 -9.96 4.11 4.18
C ILE A 100 -9.37 5.23 5.07
N ARG A 101 -9.06 4.95 6.36
CA ARG A 101 -8.60 5.98 7.32
C ARG A 101 -7.16 6.46 7.08
N ALA A 102 -6.37 5.75 6.27
CA ALA A 102 -5.16 6.32 5.70
C ALA A 102 -5.55 7.23 4.52
N PRO A 103 -5.08 8.48 4.44
CA PRO A 103 -5.38 9.35 3.31
C PRO A 103 -4.87 8.69 2.02
N ILE A 104 -5.80 8.32 1.12
CA ILE A 104 -5.50 7.73 -0.18
C ILE A 104 -5.12 8.86 -1.16
N SER A 105 -4.16 9.70 -0.74
CA SER A 105 -3.47 10.67 -1.57
C SER A 105 -2.45 9.94 -2.45
N PHE A 106 -2.95 9.17 -3.41
CA PHE A 106 -2.15 8.76 -4.55
C PHE A 106 -1.87 9.99 -5.40
N ASP A 107 -0.72 10.61 -5.17
CA ASP A 107 -0.14 11.53 -6.13
C ASP A 107 0.35 10.73 -7.34
N PHE A 108 -0.47 10.70 -8.39
CA PHE A 108 -0.14 10.09 -9.68
C PHE A 108 0.64 11.03 -10.61
N SER A 109 1.09 12.22 -10.16
CA SER A 109 1.90 13.13 -10.98
C SER A 109 3.36 12.67 -11.15
N SER A 110 3.82 11.79 -10.26
CA SER A 110 5.12 11.10 -10.41
C SER A 110 5.05 10.12 -11.59
N SER A 111 5.61 10.55 -12.72
CA SER A 111 5.91 9.66 -13.85
C SER A 111 6.95 8.61 -13.44
N TRP A 112 6.85 7.43 -14.09
CA TRP A 112 7.58 6.18 -13.80
C TRP A 112 9.09 6.31 -13.54
#